data_AF-A0A7X8BH79-F1
#
_entry.id   AF-A0A7X8BH79-F1
#
_cell.length_a   1.000
_cell.length_b   1.000
_cell.length_c   1.000
_cell.angle_alpha   90.00
_cell.angle_beta   90.00
_cell.angle_gamma   90.00
#
_symmetry.space_group_name_H-M   'P 1'
#
loop_
_entity.id
_entity.type
_entity.pdbx_description
1 polymer ?
#
loop_
_entity_poly.entity_id
_entity_poly.type
_entity_poly.pdbx_seq_one_letter_code
_entity_poly.pdbx_strand_id
1 'polypeptide(L)'
;MDLIKEHPILEFQHGKKVKFFFDGKAMEGYEGEPIAAALHANGVKIYRETPEMKRPRGFFCAIGKCSSCFMVVDGVPNVRTCVTAL
;
A
#
# COMPACT_ATOMS: atom_id res chain seq x y z
N MET A 1 0.53 -3.55 -12.95
CA MET A 1 -0.81 -4.12 -12.68
C MET A 1 -1.75 -2.94 -12.76
N ASP A 2 -2.79 -3.01 -13.58
CA ASP A 2 -3.60 -1.83 -13.88
C ASP A 2 -4.70 -1.66 -12.82
N LEU A 3 -4.87 -0.41 -12.36
CA LEU A 3 -5.99 -0.06 -11.51
C LEU A 3 -7.29 -0.04 -12.33
N ILE A 4 -8.38 -0.39 -11.67
CA ILE A 4 -9.71 -0.33 -12.27
C ILE A 4 -10.02 1.13 -12.59
N LYS A 5 -10.45 1.42 -13.81
CA LYS A 5 -10.83 2.78 -14.24
C LYS A 5 -12.34 3.00 -14.22
N GLU A 6 -13.10 1.93 -14.43
CA GLU A 6 -14.55 1.94 -14.53
C GLU A 6 -15.09 0.71 -13.79
N HIS A 7 -16.15 0.88 -12.99
CA HIS A 7 -16.80 -0.20 -12.26
C HIS A 7 -18.28 -0.26 -12.64
N PRO A 8 -18.84 -1.44 -12.96
CA PRO A 8 -20.20 -1.55 -13.53
C PRO A 8 -21.32 -1.13 -12.59
N ILE A 9 -21.04 -0.91 -11.30
CA ILE A 9 -22.03 -0.58 -10.26
C ILE A 9 -21.64 0.69 -9.48
N LEU A 10 -20.35 1.03 -9.41
CA LEU A 10 -19.86 2.07 -8.51
C LEU A 10 -19.27 3.21 -9.32
N GLU A 11 -19.73 4.43 -9.04
CA GLU A 11 -19.02 5.63 -9.48
C GLU A 11 -17.91 5.93 -8.48
N PHE A 12 -16.67 5.94 -8.94
CA PHE A 12 -15.51 6.29 -8.15
C PHE A 12 -14.51 7.07 -8.99
N GLN A 13 -13.69 7.88 -8.34
CA GLN A 13 -12.61 8.61 -8.98
C GLN A 13 -11.38 8.49 -8.09
N HIS A 14 -10.23 8.26 -8.73
CA HIS A 14 -8.95 8.39 -8.06
C HIS A 14 -8.68 9.85 -7.72
N GLY A 15 -7.97 10.08 -6.62
CA GLY A 15 -7.52 11.42 -6.23
C GLY A 15 -6.46 12.00 -7.16
N LYS A 16 -5.75 13.02 -6.68
CA LYS A 16 -4.62 13.60 -7.41
C LYS A 16 -3.45 12.62 -7.43
N LYS A 17 -2.79 12.46 -8.58
CA LYS A 17 -1.54 11.69 -8.65
C LYS A 17 -0.44 12.39 -7.86
N VAL A 18 0.19 11.65 -6.95
CA VAL A 18 1.32 12.11 -6.13
C VAL A 18 2.50 11.15 -6.28
N LYS A 19 3.71 11.68 -6.06
CA LYS A 19 4.95 10.90 -6.05
C LYS A 19 5.35 10.63 -4.61
N PHE A 20 5.73 9.39 -4.34
CA PHE A 20 6.29 8.96 -3.06
C PHE A 20 7.53 8.10 -3.28
N PHE A 21 8.26 7.84 -2.21
CA PHE A 21 9.46 7.00 -2.26
C PHE A 21 9.24 5.71 -1.48
N PHE A 22 9.64 4.60 -2.08
CA PHE A 22 9.67 3.29 -1.46
C PHE A 22 11.08 2.71 -1.61
N ASP A 23 11.78 2.49 -0.50
CA ASP A 23 13.17 2.01 -0.49
C ASP A 23 14.08 2.79 -1.46
N GLY A 24 13.92 4.12 -1.50
CA GLY A 24 14.66 5.02 -2.37
C GLY A 24 14.20 5.06 -3.84
N LYS A 25 13.22 4.23 -4.23
CA LYS A 25 12.65 4.23 -5.58
C LYS A 25 11.43 5.16 -5.62
N ALA A 26 11.42 6.07 -6.59
CA ALA A 26 10.26 6.92 -6.85
C ALA A 26 9.11 6.08 -7.42
N MET A 27 7.94 6.20 -6.81
CA MET A 27 6.69 5.53 -7.21
C MET A 27 5.57 6.56 -7.30
N GLU A 28 4.50 6.20 -8.00
CA GLU A 28 3.30 7.03 -8.15
C GLU A 28 2.12 6.39 -7.42
N GLY A 29 1.28 7.22 -6.81
CA GLY A 29 0.00 6.80 -6.23
C GLY A 29 -0.99 7.94 -6.28
N TYR A 30 -2.13 7.77 -5.62
CA TYR A 30 -3.17 8.77 -5.54
C TYR A 30 -3.32 9.27 -4.10
N GLU A 31 -3.36 10.58 -3.96
CA GLU A 31 -3.54 11.27 -2.68
C GLU A 31 -4.80 10.79 -1.98
N GLY A 32 -4.68 10.46 -0.68
CA GLY A 32 -5.81 10.01 0.13
C GLY A 32 -6.15 8.52 0.00
N GLU A 33 -5.60 7.81 -0.98
CA GLU A 33 -5.73 6.36 -1.04
C GLU A 33 -4.81 5.67 -0.04
N PRO A 34 -5.12 4.44 0.41
CA PRO A 34 -4.22 3.71 1.27
C PRO A 34 -2.83 3.50 0.63
N ILE A 35 -1.76 3.68 1.40
CA ILE A 35 -0.38 3.41 0.95
C ILE A 35 -0.27 2.00 0.34
N ALA A 36 -0.94 1.01 0.93
CA ALA A 36 -0.95 -0.36 0.43
C ALA A 36 -1.54 -0.49 -0.98
N ALA A 37 -2.52 0.33 -1.35
CA ALA A 37 -3.10 0.36 -2.69
C ALA A 37 -2.08 0.87 -3.71
N ALA A 38 -1.37 1.95 -3.38
CA ALA A 38 -0.30 2.49 -4.22
C ALA A 38 0.84 1.47 -4.39
N LEU A 39 1.28 0.82 -3.31
CA LEU A 39 2.28 -0.25 -3.37
C LEU A 39 1.82 -1.41 -4.28
N HIS A 40 0.56 -1.83 -4.15
CA HIS A 40 0.02 -2.90 -4.98
C HIS A 40 -0.04 -2.52 -6.47
N ALA A 41 -0.44 -1.28 -6.79
CA ALA A 41 -0.46 -0.76 -8.16
C ALA A 41 0.95 -0.74 -8.78
N ASN A 42 1.97 -0.41 -7.98
CA ASN A 42 3.38 -0.45 -8.37
C ASN A 42 4.01 -1.87 -8.33
N GLY A 43 3.21 -2.91 -8.10
CA GLY A 43 3.67 -4.31 -8.14
C GLY A 43 4.38 -4.79 -6.87
N VAL A 44 4.41 -4.00 -5.80
CA VAL A 44 4.99 -4.39 -4.51
C VAL A 44 4.01 -5.32 -3.77
N LYS A 45 4.37 -6.60 -3.64
CA LYS A 45 3.56 -7.63 -2.97
C LYS A 45 4.11 -8.05 -1.62
N ILE A 46 5.42 -7.89 -1.41
CA ILE A 46 6.12 -8.24 -0.18
C ILE A 46 6.52 -6.94 0.49
N TYR A 47 5.98 -6.69 1.68
CA TYR A 47 6.24 -5.47 2.46
C TYR A 47 7.34 -5.72 3.48
N ARG A 48 7.39 -6.93 4.03
CA ARG A 48 8.41 -7.36 4.98
C ARG A 48 8.51 -8.87 5.03
N GLU A 49 9.61 -9.35 5.58
CA GLU A 49 9.76 -10.74 6.00
C GLU A 49 9.65 -10.85 7.52
N THR A 50 9.09 -11.97 7.99
CA THR A 50 9.06 -12.26 9.44
C THR A 50 10.48 -12.54 9.96
N PRO A 51 10.86 -12.05 11.15
CA PRO A 51 12.25 -12.13 11.61
C PRO A 51 12.76 -13.57 11.78
N GLU A 52 11.91 -14.43 12.34
CA GLU A 52 12.24 -15.81 12.72
C GLU A 52 12.12 -16.78 11.54
N MET A 53 10.92 -16.93 10.96
CA MET A 53 10.67 -17.90 9.88
C MET A 53 10.95 -17.38 8.46
N LYS A 54 11.40 -16.14 8.29
CA LYS A 54 11.66 -15.50 6.97
C LYS A 54 10.49 -15.57 5.99
N ARG A 55 9.26 -15.65 6.50
CA ARG A 55 8.05 -15.71 5.66
C ARG A 55 7.69 -14.32 5.13
N PRO A 56 7.40 -14.17 3.83
CA PRO A 56 6.96 -12.91 3.26
C PRO A 56 5.58 -12.53 3.80
N ARG A 57 5.40 -11.24 4.07
CA ARG A 57 4.14 -10.61 4.47
C ARG A 57 3.85 -9.41 3.58
N GLY A 58 2.58 -9.17 3.32
CA GLY A 58 2.14 -8.04 2.50
C GLY A 58 0.65 -7.80 2.65
N PHE A 59 0.04 -7.31 1.57
CA PHE A 59 -1.39 -7.01 1.53
C PHE A 59 -2.23 -8.26 1.79
N PHE A 60 -3.04 -8.23 2.87
CA PHE A 60 -3.83 -9.39 3.31
C PHE A 60 -5.25 -9.00 3.72
N CYS A 61 -5.44 -8.37 4.90
CA CYS A 61 -6.79 -8.13 5.42
C CYS A 61 -7.47 -6.87 4.89
N ALA A 62 -6.71 -5.86 4.45
CA ALA A 62 -7.20 -4.56 3.97
C ALA A 62 -8.14 -3.77 4.93
N ILE A 63 -8.22 -4.15 6.22
CA ILE A 63 -9.17 -3.56 7.19
C ILE A 63 -8.48 -3.00 8.46
N GLY A 64 -7.16 -2.79 8.43
CA GLY A 64 -6.43 -2.24 9.59
C GLY A 64 -6.26 -3.19 10.78
N LYS A 65 -6.57 -4.49 10.64
CA LYS A 65 -6.51 -5.46 11.76
C LYS A 65 -5.23 -6.30 11.81
N CYS A 66 -4.80 -6.85 10.67
CA CYS A 66 -3.66 -7.78 10.63
C CYS A 66 -2.30 -7.05 10.72
N SER A 67 -1.25 -7.77 11.12
CA SER A 67 0.13 -7.28 11.19
C SER A 67 0.93 -7.45 9.87
N SER A 68 0.31 -8.01 8.83
CA SER A 68 1.01 -8.29 7.56
C SER A 68 1.39 -7.03 6.78
N CYS A 69 0.64 -5.93 6.96
CA CYS A 69 0.85 -4.66 6.26
C CYS A 69 1.79 -3.68 6.99
N PHE A 70 2.46 -4.11 8.06
CA PHE A 70 3.33 -3.22 8.82
C PHE A 70 4.55 -2.79 8.03
N MET A 71 4.78 -1.48 8.00
CA MET A 71 5.94 -0.85 7.37
C MET A 71 6.45 0.32 8.22
N VAL A 72 7.61 0.84 7.85
CA VAL A 72 8.09 2.15 8.32
C VAL A 72 7.63 3.19 7.32
N VAL A 73 6.90 4.20 7.79
CA VAL A 73 6.42 5.31 6.96
C VAL A 73 6.90 6.60 7.62
N ASP A 74 7.66 7.41 6.88
CA ASP A 74 8.23 8.67 7.37
C ASP A 74 8.93 8.57 8.74
N GLY A 75 9.68 7.48 8.93
CA GLY A 75 10.40 7.19 10.17
C GLY A 75 9.56 6.56 11.28
N VAL A 76 8.24 6.46 11.11
CA VAL A 76 7.33 5.85 12.09
C VAL A 76 7.22 4.34 11.83
N PRO A 77 7.61 3.47 12.78
CA PRO A 77 7.52 2.02 12.61
C PRO A 77 6.10 1.49 12.84
N ASN A 78 5.83 0.28 12.34
CA ASN A 78 4.58 -0.46 12.53
C ASN A 78 3.32 0.28 12.03
N VAL A 79 3.47 1.12 11.00
CA VAL A 79 2.35 1.81 10.37
C VAL A 79 1.54 0.82 9.55
N ARG A 80 0.21 0.94 9.63
CA ARG A 80 -0.73 0.10 8.89
C ARG A 80 -1.02 0.71 7.53
N THR A 81 -0.20 0.36 6.56
CA THR A 81 -0.30 0.91 5.19
C THR A 81 -1.66 0.69 4.52
N CYS A 82 -2.47 -0.27 4.98
CA CYS A 82 -3.81 -0.52 4.45
C CYS A 82 -4.89 0.47 4.90
N VAL A 83 -4.63 1.30 5.90
CA VAL A 83 -5.58 2.32 6.39
C VAL A 83 -4.94 3.70 6.53
N THR A 84 -3.62 3.80 6.38
CA THR A 84 -2.90 5.06 6.30
C THR A 84 -2.96 5.58 4.87
N ALA A 85 -3.43 6.83 4.71
CA ALA A 85 -3.43 7.53 3.44
C ALA A 85 -2.01 7.81 2.93
N LEU A 86 -1.84 7.79 1.61
CA LEU A 86 -0.68 8.29 0.87
C LEU A 86 -0.75 9.81 0.74
#